data_AF-A0A2E0BCP4-F1
#
_entry.id   AF-A0A2E0BCP4-F1
#
_cell.length_a   1.000
_cell.length_b   1.000
_cell.length_c   1.000
_cell.angle_alpha   90.00
_cell.angle_beta   90.00
_cell.angle_gamma   90.00
#
_symmetry.space_group_name_H-M   'P 1'
#
loop_
_entity.id
_entity.type
_entity.pdbx_description
1 polymer ?
#
loop_
_entity_poly.entity_id
_entity_poly.type
_entity_poly.pdbx_seq_one_letter_code
_entity_poly.pdbx_strand_id
1 'polypeptide(L)'
;MKLNDTIVAQSTPQGEGAIGIIRLSGKDSIKIINKLFPSKDLSIVKSHTIHYGNLEYKNSIIDEVLVSVFIEPNSYTRENIVEISCHGSSFIIKKILSITVELGARIADKGEFTFRSFLSGNIDLSQAEAVSDLISSNSENSHKMAINHIKGVFSKKIKQLRKDLINLSSLLELELDFSEEDVEFANRDKLETLLDEIVSFNNMLLDSYKLNNVIKDGINVLILGKPNVGKSTILNSLLEDDKAIISDIPGTTRDVLEDTITIGGNLLRFIDTAGIRDTNDKIEKIGIKKALQQVEKAALILYVIDLENSSSKSIQSELDSNFLKNKNIIIVGNKNDLKIKKEVNEYFINNSLIQISAQKNEDIINLKNSLNSFIKENLVNSDSSIMINERHFAALNNVNKSIFNVKKNLKNKSNTDLLALDIKYALTHLGEITGEISNDEVLGNIFSKFCIGK
;
A
#
# COMPACT_ATOMS: atom_id res chain seq x y z
N MET A 1 -3.78 -25.40 2.32
CA MET A 1 -2.52 -25.51 3.12
C MET A 1 -2.73 -26.53 4.23
N LYS A 2 -1.69 -27.30 4.62
CA LYS A 2 -1.75 -28.12 5.85
C LYS A 2 -1.41 -27.20 7.03
N LEU A 3 -2.24 -27.17 8.07
CA LEU A 3 -2.11 -26.21 9.19
C LEU A 3 -1.40 -26.78 10.43
N ASN A 4 -1.28 -28.11 10.53
CA ASN A 4 -0.73 -28.77 11.72
C ASN A 4 0.76 -29.17 11.59
N ASP A 5 1.42 -28.78 10.51
CA ASP A 5 2.83 -29.03 10.26
C ASP A 5 3.71 -27.85 10.69
N THR A 6 5.01 -28.09 10.79
CA THR A 6 6.00 -27.04 11.05
C THR A 6 6.55 -26.55 9.73
N ILE A 7 6.52 -25.24 9.50
CA ILE A 7 7.04 -24.61 8.28
C ILE A 7 8.38 -23.93 8.53
N VAL A 8 9.19 -23.83 7.48
CA VAL A 8 10.48 -23.13 7.49
C VAL A 8 10.67 -22.29 6.23
N ALA A 9 11.27 -21.11 6.36
CA ALA A 9 11.71 -20.30 5.24
C ALA A 9 12.78 -19.28 5.64
N GLN A 10 13.52 -18.78 4.65
CA GLN A 10 14.36 -17.59 4.81
C GLN A 10 13.45 -16.36 4.95
N SER A 11 13.66 -15.54 5.99
CA SER A 11 12.92 -14.31 6.27
C SER A 11 13.64 -13.03 5.81
N THR A 12 14.94 -13.10 5.51
CA THR A 12 15.70 -12.00 4.90
C THR A 12 15.65 -12.06 3.36
N PRO A 13 15.92 -10.94 2.66
CA PRO A 13 16.06 -10.95 1.20
C PRO A 13 17.13 -11.96 0.73
N GLN A 14 16.93 -12.51 -0.46
CA GLN A 14 17.93 -13.36 -1.09
C GLN A 14 19.13 -12.52 -1.53
N GLY A 15 20.34 -13.02 -1.29
CA GLY A 15 21.58 -12.34 -1.66
C GLY A 15 22.71 -12.68 -0.70
N GLU A 16 23.85 -12.03 -0.90
CA GLU A 16 24.95 -12.04 0.04
C GLU A 16 24.76 -10.90 1.05
N GLY A 17 24.93 -11.21 2.33
CA GLY A 17 24.84 -10.22 3.40
C GLY A 17 25.56 -10.72 4.66
N ALA A 18 25.74 -9.82 5.63
CA ALA A 18 26.34 -10.21 6.90
C ALA A 18 25.49 -11.26 7.64
N ILE A 19 24.16 -11.11 7.60
CA ILE A 19 23.21 -11.93 8.36
C ILE A 19 22.11 -12.46 7.45
N GLY A 20 21.79 -13.74 7.60
CA GLY A 20 20.58 -14.37 7.08
C GLY A 20 19.67 -14.81 8.24
N ILE A 21 18.36 -14.64 8.10
CA ILE A 21 17.39 -15.13 9.10
C ILE A 21 16.59 -16.27 8.50
N ILE A 22 16.55 -17.41 9.19
CA ILE A 22 15.68 -18.54 8.89
C ILE A 22 14.66 -18.68 10.00
N ARG A 23 13.39 -18.70 9.65
CA ARG A 23 12.28 -18.77 10.59
C ARG A 23 11.56 -20.10 10.46
N LEU A 24 11.28 -20.73 11.60
CA LEU A 24 10.40 -21.88 11.72
C LEU A 24 9.13 -21.49 12.50
N SER A 25 7.96 -22.01 12.10
CA SER A 25 6.69 -21.84 12.84
C SER A 25 5.93 -23.16 12.88
N GLY A 26 5.37 -23.50 14.04
CA GLY A 26 4.60 -24.71 14.26
C GLY A 26 5.03 -25.49 15.50
N LYS A 27 4.26 -26.52 15.86
CA LYS A 27 4.41 -27.29 17.11
C LYS A 27 5.81 -27.90 17.32
N ASP A 28 6.49 -28.29 16.23
CA ASP A 28 7.79 -28.96 16.29
C ASP A 28 8.98 -28.00 16.08
N SER A 29 8.77 -26.68 15.91
CA SER A 29 9.83 -25.70 15.64
C SER A 29 10.99 -25.79 16.64
N ILE A 30 10.66 -25.74 17.94
CA ILE A 30 11.65 -25.82 19.02
C ILE A 30 12.33 -27.19 19.00
N LYS A 31 11.57 -28.27 18.85
CA LYS A 31 12.10 -29.65 18.82
C LYS A 31 13.08 -29.87 17.66
N ILE A 32 12.78 -29.32 16.47
CA ILE A 32 13.63 -29.44 15.29
C ILE A 32 14.96 -28.71 15.54
N ILE A 33 14.92 -27.46 16.00
CA ILE A 33 16.14 -26.68 16.22
C ILE A 33 16.94 -27.17 17.43
N ASN A 34 16.29 -27.69 18.46
CA ASN A 34 16.98 -28.26 19.63
C ASN A 34 17.89 -29.43 19.26
N LYS A 35 17.54 -30.22 18.23
CA LYS A 35 18.41 -31.30 17.71
C LYS A 35 19.67 -30.78 17.02
N LEU A 36 19.65 -29.54 16.54
CA LEU A 36 20.76 -28.91 15.82
C LEU A 36 21.60 -28.01 16.71
N PHE A 37 21.13 -27.67 17.91
CA PHE A 37 21.73 -26.65 18.76
C PHE A 37 22.20 -27.25 20.11
N PRO A 38 23.39 -27.88 20.15
CA PRO A 38 23.87 -28.55 21.36
C PRO A 38 24.24 -27.58 22.49
N SER A 39 24.47 -26.30 22.18
CA SER A 39 24.92 -25.30 23.16
C SER A 39 23.92 -25.05 24.28
N LYS A 40 22.62 -25.32 24.06
CA LYS A 40 21.58 -25.15 25.08
C LYS A 40 20.32 -25.94 24.73
N ASP A 41 19.67 -26.52 25.74
CA ASP A 41 18.34 -27.10 25.57
C ASP A 41 17.28 -25.99 25.40
N LEU A 42 16.83 -25.79 24.17
CA LEU A 42 15.82 -24.80 23.77
C LEU A 42 14.40 -25.16 24.26
N SER A 43 14.16 -26.36 24.78
CA SER A 43 12.84 -26.75 25.29
C SER A 43 12.52 -26.16 26.67
N ILE A 44 13.54 -25.74 27.41
CA ILE A 44 13.41 -25.22 28.78
C ILE A 44 13.69 -23.71 28.89
N VAL A 45 14.03 -23.05 27.78
CA VAL A 45 14.31 -21.61 27.78
C VAL A 45 13.03 -20.79 27.88
N LYS A 46 13.17 -19.54 28.33
CA LYS A 46 12.04 -18.61 28.35
C LYS A 46 11.74 -18.12 26.93
N SER A 47 10.50 -17.72 26.68
CA SER A 47 10.14 -17.04 25.43
C SER A 47 10.84 -15.68 25.34
N HIS A 48 11.02 -15.17 24.11
CA HIS A 48 11.64 -13.88 23.79
C HIS A 48 13.09 -13.78 24.28
N THR A 49 13.84 -14.88 24.23
CA THR A 49 15.27 -14.89 24.54
C THR A 49 16.11 -15.30 23.35
N ILE A 50 17.35 -14.82 23.34
CA ILE A 50 18.36 -15.09 22.32
C ILE A 50 19.44 -16.01 22.92
N HIS A 51 19.90 -16.98 22.16
CA HIS A 51 20.91 -17.95 22.55
C HIS A 51 22.00 -18.04 21.49
N TYR A 52 23.25 -17.85 21.91
CA TYR A 52 24.43 -17.95 21.05
C TYR A 52 25.03 -19.35 21.11
N GLY A 53 25.45 -19.87 19.95
CA GLY A 53 26.11 -21.17 19.87
C GLY A 53 26.26 -21.67 18.43
N ASN A 54 26.77 -22.89 18.29
CA ASN A 54 26.95 -23.53 16.99
C ASN A 54 25.69 -24.33 16.61
N LEU A 55 25.31 -24.26 15.33
CA LEU A 55 24.45 -25.28 14.73
C LEU A 55 25.32 -26.43 14.24
N GLU A 56 24.97 -27.64 14.66
CA GLU A 56 25.68 -28.87 14.34
C GLU A 56 24.73 -29.89 13.73
N TYR A 57 25.24 -30.64 12.75
CA TYR A 57 24.52 -31.77 12.17
C TYR A 57 25.49 -32.88 11.80
N LYS A 58 25.18 -34.11 12.24
CA LYS A 58 26.02 -35.31 12.01
C LYS A 58 27.50 -35.06 12.37
N ASN A 59 27.75 -34.45 13.53
CA ASN A 59 29.08 -34.08 14.07
C ASN A 59 29.89 -33.08 13.21
N SER A 60 29.22 -32.30 12.35
CA SER A 60 29.82 -31.20 11.60
C SER A 60 29.16 -29.89 11.99
N ILE A 61 29.98 -28.88 12.31
CA ILE A 61 29.52 -27.51 12.50
C ILE A 61 29.03 -26.98 11.16
N ILE A 62 27.80 -26.47 11.15
CA ILE A 62 27.18 -25.80 10.01
C ILE A 62 27.58 -24.33 10.02
N ASP A 63 27.31 -23.66 11.14
CA ASP A 63 27.58 -22.24 11.35
C ASP A 63 27.48 -21.89 12.84
N GLU A 64 28.07 -20.75 13.21
CA GLU A 64 27.87 -20.10 14.51
C GLU A 64 26.73 -19.09 14.40
N VAL A 65 25.71 -19.20 15.28
CA VAL A 65 24.44 -18.49 15.12
C VAL A 65 23.92 -17.88 16.41
N LEU A 66 22.93 -16.99 16.25
CA LEU A 66 22.01 -16.61 17.32
C LEU A 66 20.64 -17.25 17.06
N VAL A 67 20.12 -17.98 18.05
CA VAL A 67 18.79 -18.58 18.02
C VAL A 67 17.84 -17.79 18.93
N SER A 68 16.78 -17.25 18.36
CA SER A 68 15.70 -16.59 19.09
C SER A 68 14.50 -17.51 19.23
N VAL A 69 13.94 -17.62 20.44
CA VAL A 69 12.82 -18.53 20.74
C VAL A 69 11.58 -17.74 21.15
N PHE A 70 10.45 -18.00 20.48
CA PHE A 70 9.14 -17.45 20.80
C PHE A 70 8.17 -18.61 21.06
N ILE A 71 7.61 -18.66 22.26
CA ILE A 71 6.71 -19.72 22.71
C ILE A 71 5.26 -19.25 22.53
N GLU A 72 4.42 -20.14 22.02
CA GLU A 72 2.98 -19.90 21.89
C GLU A 72 2.34 -19.43 23.22
N PRO A 73 1.32 -18.56 23.19
CA PRO A 73 0.74 -17.88 22.04
C PRO A 73 1.47 -16.57 21.66
N ASN A 74 2.58 -16.24 22.34
CA ASN A 74 3.22 -14.92 22.23
C ASN A 74 4.25 -14.91 21.08
N SER A 75 3.78 -15.12 19.86
CA SER A 75 4.59 -15.10 18.64
C SER A 75 3.81 -14.49 17.47
N TYR A 76 4.49 -14.27 16.34
CA TYR A 76 3.84 -13.70 15.15
C TYR A 76 2.67 -14.56 14.64
N THR A 77 2.83 -15.88 14.60
CA THR A 77 1.79 -16.83 14.14
C THR A 77 0.90 -17.32 15.27
N ARG A 78 1.22 -16.99 16.53
CA ARG A 78 0.72 -17.59 17.78
C ARG A 78 1.06 -19.06 17.97
N GLU A 79 1.95 -19.61 17.15
CA GLU A 79 2.55 -20.92 17.34
C GLU A 79 3.97 -20.78 17.94
N ASN A 80 4.62 -21.89 18.28
CA ASN A 80 6.05 -21.85 18.58
C ASN A 80 6.84 -21.41 17.34
N ILE A 81 7.64 -20.35 17.49
CA ILE A 81 8.54 -19.83 16.46
C ILE A 81 9.99 -19.93 16.95
N VAL A 82 10.87 -20.35 16.06
CA VAL A 82 12.32 -20.25 16.25
C VAL A 82 12.93 -19.49 15.09
N GLU A 83 13.74 -18.49 15.37
CA GLU A 83 14.50 -17.74 14.36
C GLU A 83 15.99 -18.00 14.53
N ILE A 84 16.65 -18.36 13.43
CA ILE A 84 18.09 -18.58 13.35
C ILE A 84 18.69 -17.41 12.59
N SER A 85 19.47 -16.59 13.27
CA SER A 85 20.33 -15.57 12.66
C SER A 85 21.71 -16.18 12.41
N CYS A 86 21.98 -16.55 11.17
CA CYS A 86 23.23 -17.14 10.70
C CYS A 86 24.00 -16.16 9.82
N HIS A 87 25.22 -16.51 9.41
CA HIS A 87 25.92 -15.75 8.38
C HIS A 87 25.11 -15.77 7.07
N GLY A 88 25.01 -14.62 6.40
CA GLY A 88 24.20 -14.42 5.19
C GLY A 88 24.79 -15.02 3.92
N SER A 89 25.35 -16.23 4.01
CA SER A 89 25.85 -17.00 2.87
C SER A 89 24.74 -17.85 2.25
N SER A 90 24.60 -17.80 0.93
CA SER A 90 23.63 -18.64 0.20
C SER A 90 23.83 -20.13 0.50
N PHE A 91 25.08 -20.57 0.69
CA PHE A 91 25.39 -21.95 1.02
C PHE A 91 24.89 -22.33 2.42
N ILE A 92 25.18 -21.51 3.43
CA ILE A 92 24.75 -21.75 4.82
C ILE A 92 23.24 -21.79 4.92
N ILE A 93 22.56 -20.80 4.31
CA ILE A 93 21.10 -20.71 4.35
C ILE A 93 20.46 -21.94 3.72
N LYS A 94 20.89 -22.33 2.50
CA LYS A 94 20.39 -23.53 1.82
C LYS A 94 20.62 -24.80 2.64
N LYS A 95 21.78 -24.91 3.30
CA LYS A 95 22.13 -26.08 4.13
C LYS A 95 21.24 -26.18 5.37
N ILE A 96 21.02 -25.08 6.08
CA ILE A 96 20.10 -25.06 7.25
C ILE A 96 18.67 -25.38 6.80
N LEU A 97 18.19 -24.80 5.69
CA LEU A 97 16.87 -25.12 5.13
C LEU A 97 16.73 -26.61 4.77
N SER A 98 17.72 -27.20 4.09
CA SER A 98 17.66 -28.63 3.73
C SER A 98 17.62 -29.54 4.95
N ILE A 99 18.41 -29.22 5.99
CA ILE A 99 18.49 -30.05 7.20
C ILE A 99 17.20 -29.93 8.02
N THR A 100 16.66 -28.72 8.17
CA THR A 100 15.39 -28.53 8.88
C THR A 100 14.23 -29.25 8.18
N VAL A 101 14.22 -29.30 6.84
CA VAL A 101 13.28 -30.11 6.07
C VAL A 101 13.49 -31.61 6.29
N GLU A 102 14.74 -32.09 6.27
CA GLU A 102 15.07 -33.50 6.59
C GLU A 102 14.58 -33.90 8.00
N LEU A 103 14.58 -32.96 8.95
CA LEU A 103 14.14 -33.16 10.33
C LEU A 103 12.62 -33.01 10.55
N GLY A 104 11.84 -32.74 9.50
CA GLY A 104 10.38 -32.76 9.53
C GLY A 104 9.68 -31.42 9.33
N ALA A 105 10.41 -30.34 9.05
CA ALA A 105 9.80 -29.10 8.59
C ALA A 105 9.39 -29.20 7.10
N ARG A 106 8.43 -28.37 6.67
CA ARG A 106 8.09 -28.15 5.27
C ARG A 106 8.51 -26.75 4.86
N ILE A 107 8.93 -26.55 3.61
CA ILE A 107 9.11 -25.19 3.07
C ILE A 107 7.78 -24.45 3.10
N ALA A 108 7.78 -23.25 3.69
CA ALA A 108 6.59 -22.40 3.75
C ALA A 108 6.15 -21.95 2.35
N ASP A 109 4.85 -21.91 2.13
CA ASP A 109 4.26 -21.26 0.96
C ASP A 109 4.40 -19.72 1.07
N LYS A 110 4.13 -19.00 -0.03
CA LYS A 110 4.09 -17.54 -0.03
C LYS A 110 3.03 -17.02 0.95
N GLY A 111 3.41 -16.07 1.81
CA GLY A 111 2.51 -15.47 2.79
C GLY A 111 2.04 -16.41 3.91
N GLU A 112 2.58 -17.63 4.02
CA GLU A 112 2.04 -18.63 4.94
C GLU A 112 2.20 -18.23 6.41
N PHE A 113 3.23 -17.49 6.82
CA PHE A 113 3.35 -17.07 8.22
C PHE A 113 2.28 -16.02 8.57
N THR A 114 2.06 -15.04 7.69
CA THR A 114 1.01 -14.03 7.85
C THR A 114 -0.37 -14.69 7.79
N PHE A 115 -0.56 -15.67 6.91
CA PHE A 115 -1.80 -16.45 6.84
C PHE A 115 -2.11 -17.20 8.14
N ARG A 116 -1.12 -17.86 8.75
CA ARG A 116 -1.27 -18.50 10.06
C ARG A 116 -1.56 -17.49 11.17
N SER A 117 -0.92 -16.32 11.12
CA SER A 117 -1.20 -15.19 12.04
C SER A 117 -2.66 -14.73 11.95
N PHE A 118 -3.21 -14.67 10.73
CA PHE A 118 -4.62 -14.36 10.50
C PHE A 118 -5.55 -15.44 11.05
N LEU A 119 -5.30 -16.72 10.72
CA LEU A 119 -6.12 -17.84 11.19
C LEU A 119 -6.13 -18.00 12.71
N SER A 120 -5.03 -17.66 13.39
CA SER A 120 -4.96 -17.70 14.87
C SER A 120 -5.63 -16.49 15.54
N GLY A 121 -6.21 -15.58 14.75
CA GLY A 121 -6.85 -14.36 15.23
C GLY A 121 -5.87 -13.35 15.80
N ASN A 122 -4.59 -13.44 15.45
CA ASN A 122 -3.58 -12.47 15.89
C ASN A 122 -3.75 -11.13 15.17
N ILE A 123 -4.04 -11.21 13.87
CA ILE A 123 -4.31 -10.09 12.97
C ILE A 123 -5.57 -10.39 12.16
N ASP A 124 -6.28 -9.36 11.71
CA ASP A 124 -7.34 -9.52 10.71
C ASP A 124 -6.82 -9.39 9.28
N LEU A 125 -7.67 -9.67 8.28
CA LEU A 125 -7.27 -9.71 6.88
C LEU A 125 -6.76 -8.35 6.39
N SER A 126 -7.38 -7.26 6.86
CA SER A 126 -6.99 -5.89 6.55
C SER A 126 -5.59 -5.59 7.09
N GLN A 127 -5.29 -6.02 8.32
CA GLN A 127 -3.96 -5.91 8.92
C GLN A 127 -2.93 -6.80 8.19
N ALA A 128 -3.32 -8.00 7.76
CA ALA A 128 -2.45 -8.87 6.97
C ALA A 128 -2.03 -8.19 5.66
N GLU A 129 -2.97 -7.64 4.89
CA GLU A 129 -2.70 -6.87 3.66
C GLU A 129 -1.76 -5.69 3.94
N ALA A 130 -1.94 -5.01 5.07
CA ALA A 130 -1.07 -3.91 5.49
C ALA A 130 0.39 -4.31 5.73
N VAL A 131 0.66 -5.56 6.13
CA VAL A 131 2.03 -6.07 6.28
C VAL A 131 2.74 -6.11 4.94
N SER A 132 2.06 -6.53 3.86
CA SER A 132 2.62 -6.48 2.51
C SER A 132 2.89 -5.05 2.08
N ASP A 133 1.93 -4.15 2.32
CA ASP A 133 2.05 -2.75 1.95
C ASP A 133 3.24 -2.08 2.66
N LEU A 134 3.46 -2.38 3.94
CA LEU A 134 4.61 -1.90 4.72
C LEU A 134 5.95 -2.38 4.15
N ILE A 135 6.04 -3.63 3.71
CA ILE A 135 7.28 -4.20 3.14
C ILE A 135 7.58 -3.54 1.80
N SER A 136 6.54 -3.25 1.00
CA SER A 136 6.68 -2.61 -0.31
C SER A 136 6.75 -1.08 -0.28
N SER A 137 6.66 -0.46 0.90
CA SER A 137 6.54 0.99 1.01
C SER A 137 7.83 1.69 0.58
N ASN A 138 7.76 2.49 -0.49
CA ASN A 138 8.89 3.24 -1.04
C ASN A 138 8.83 4.75 -0.75
N SER A 139 7.91 5.18 0.11
CA SER A 139 7.72 6.58 0.50
C SER A 139 7.32 6.70 1.97
N GLU A 140 7.67 7.82 2.61
CA GLU A 140 7.36 8.06 4.02
C GLU A 140 5.85 8.03 4.29
N ASN A 141 5.05 8.59 3.37
CA ASN A 141 3.59 8.60 3.53
C ASN A 141 2.98 7.20 3.38
N SER A 142 3.42 6.41 2.38
CA SER A 142 2.99 5.01 2.22
C SER A 142 3.34 4.18 3.47
N HIS A 143 4.53 4.39 4.03
CA HIS A 143 4.98 3.74 5.25
C HIS A 143 4.11 4.09 6.46
N LYS A 144 3.84 5.39 6.67
CA LYS A 144 2.97 5.89 7.76
C LYS A 144 1.55 5.31 7.68
N MET A 145 0.99 5.25 6.47
CA MET A 145 -0.36 4.68 6.24
C MET A 145 -0.38 3.18 6.56
N ALA A 146 0.61 2.41 6.08
CA ALA A 146 0.71 0.99 6.35
C ALA A 146 0.83 0.70 7.86
N ILE A 147 1.62 1.49 8.62
CA ILE A 147 1.72 1.36 10.08
C ILE A 147 0.37 1.59 10.76
N ASN A 148 -0.34 2.66 10.40
CA ASN A 148 -1.64 2.96 11.00
C ASN A 148 -2.67 1.85 10.71
N HIS A 149 -2.58 1.24 9.54
CA HIS A 149 -3.42 0.12 9.15
C HIS A 149 -3.08 -1.15 9.93
N ILE A 150 -1.79 -1.47 10.14
CA ILE A 150 -1.33 -2.56 11.01
C ILE A 150 -1.83 -2.39 12.45
N LYS A 151 -1.88 -1.15 12.98
CA LYS A 151 -2.42 -0.86 14.32
C LYS A 151 -3.92 -1.19 14.45
N GLY A 152 -4.62 -1.45 13.35
CA GLY A 152 -6.00 -1.93 13.33
C GLY A 152 -7.03 -0.87 13.73
N VAL A 153 -6.73 0.43 13.62
CA VAL A 153 -7.68 1.52 13.94
C VAL A 153 -8.96 1.37 13.10
N PHE A 154 -8.77 1.14 11.80
CA PHE A 154 -9.84 0.87 10.85
C PHE A 154 -10.63 -0.39 11.18
N SER A 155 -9.95 -1.53 11.35
CA SER A 155 -10.60 -2.80 11.61
C SER A 155 -11.39 -2.77 12.93
N LYS A 156 -10.90 -2.07 13.96
CA LYS A 156 -11.63 -1.86 15.21
C LYS A 156 -12.95 -1.13 15.00
N LYS A 157 -12.97 -0.06 14.19
CA LYS A 157 -14.20 0.70 13.92
C LYS A 157 -15.19 -0.14 13.10
N ILE A 158 -14.74 -0.89 12.09
CA ILE A 158 -15.61 -1.83 11.35
C ILE A 158 -16.18 -2.90 12.25
N LYS A 159 -15.35 -3.55 13.07
CA LYS A 159 -15.79 -4.57 14.04
C LYS A 159 -16.81 -4.01 15.01
N GLN A 160 -16.62 -2.78 15.49
CA GLN A 160 -17.58 -2.11 16.36
C GLN A 160 -18.93 -1.87 15.64
N LEU A 161 -18.91 -1.24 14.46
CA LEU A 161 -20.13 -0.98 13.68
C LEU A 161 -20.88 -2.28 13.34
N ARG A 162 -20.14 -3.33 12.98
CA ARG A 162 -20.70 -4.67 12.71
C ARG A 162 -21.31 -5.26 13.97
N LYS A 163 -20.65 -5.18 15.12
CA LYS A 163 -21.19 -5.67 16.41
C LYS A 163 -22.48 -4.94 16.78
N ASP A 164 -22.51 -3.63 16.62
CA ASP A 164 -23.69 -2.82 16.90
C ASP A 164 -24.86 -3.19 15.96
N LEU A 165 -24.55 -3.45 14.69
CA LEU A 165 -25.54 -3.89 13.71
C LEU A 165 -26.04 -5.31 13.99
N ILE A 166 -25.18 -6.23 14.44
CA ILE A 166 -25.60 -7.57 14.90
C ILE A 166 -26.58 -7.46 16.06
N ASN A 167 -26.25 -6.66 17.09
CA ASN A 167 -27.11 -6.52 18.26
C ASN A 167 -28.51 -6.00 17.89
N LEU A 168 -28.59 -5.03 16.98
CA LEU A 168 -29.89 -4.53 16.50
C LEU A 168 -30.59 -5.54 15.58
N SER A 169 -29.86 -6.26 14.74
CA SER A 169 -30.40 -7.33 13.89
C SER A 169 -31.04 -8.44 14.72
N SER A 170 -30.43 -8.84 15.83
CA SER A 170 -30.97 -9.87 16.71
C SER A 170 -32.29 -9.44 17.36
N LEU A 171 -32.48 -8.15 17.66
CA LEU A 171 -33.77 -7.64 18.15
C LEU A 171 -34.85 -7.67 17.08
N LEU A 172 -34.49 -7.39 15.82
CA LEU A 172 -35.42 -7.51 14.68
C LEU A 172 -35.79 -8.97 14.39
N GLU A 173 -34.84 -9.89 14.52
CA GLU A 173 -35.12 -11.34 14.40
C GLU A 173 -36.07 -11.82 15.50
N LEU A 174 -35.89 -11.38 16.75
CA LEU A 174 -36.84 -11.67 17.81
C LEU A 174 -38.24 -11.08 17.52
N GLU A 175 -38.32 -9.86 17.01
CA GLU A 175 -39.60 -9.25 16.60
C GLU A 175 -40.33 -10.07 15.52
N LEU A 176 -39.57 -10.70 14.61
CA LEU A 176 -40.14 -11.62 13.62
C LEU A 176 -40.67 -12.91 14.25
N ASP A 177 -39.89 -13.51 15.15
CA ASP A 177 -40.25 -14.75 15.85
C ASP A 177 -41.50 -14.59 16.73
N PHE A 178 -41.76 -13.37 17.23
CA PHE A 178 -42.91 -13.02 18.09
C PHE A 178 -43.92 -12.10 17.40
N SER A 179 -44.01 -12.14 16.06
CA SER A 179 -44.91 -11.29 15.28
C SER A 179 -46.41 -11.48 15.59
N GLU A 180 -46.79 -12.59 16.24
CA GLU A 180 -48.17 -12.83 16.72
C GLU A 180 -48.50 -12.13 18.06
N GLU A 181 -47.49 -11.64 18.79
CA GLU A 181 -47.66 -11.10 20.16
C GLU A 181 -47.74 -9.56 20.23
N ASP A 182 -47.76 -8.84 19.09
CA ASP A 182 -47.83 -7.36 19.01
C ASP A 182 -46.73 -6.64 19.84
N VAL A 183 -45.50 -7.18 19.81
CA VAL A 183 -44.36 -6.65 20.58
C VAL A 183 -43.29 -6.03 19.67
N GLU A 184 -42.96 -4.76 19.89
CA GLU A 184 -41.82 -4.09 19.23
C GLU A 184 -40.56 -4.22 20.10
N PHE A 185 -39.59 -5.03 19.66
CA PHE A 185 -38.31 -5.21 20.37
C PHE A 185 -37.20 -4.29 19.82
N ALA A 186 -37.24 -3.95 18.54
CA ALA A 186 -36.19 -3.17 17.89
C ALA A 186 -36.52 -1.67 17.81
N ASN A 187 -35.66 -0.83 18.40
CA ASN A 187 -35.79 0.62 18.28
C ASN A 187 -35.33 1.10 16.89
N ARG A 188 -36.29 1.55 16.07
CA ARG A 188 -36.06 1.99 14.68
C ARG A 188 -35.20 3.26 14.58
N ASP A 189 -35.31 4.20 15.52
CA ASP A 189 -34.50 5.42 15.55
C ASP A 189 -33.01 5.12 15.81
N LYS A 190 -32.73 4.17 16.72
CA LYS A 190 -31.37 3.69 16.98
C LYS A 190 -30.78 2.99 15.77
N LEU A 191 -31.58 2.22 15.05
CA LEU A 191 -31.17 1.59 13.80
C LEU A 191 -30.85 2.65 12.74
N GLU A 192 -31.72 3.63 12.51
CA GLU A 192 -31.48 4.69 11.52
C GLU A 192 -30.19 5.47 11.83
N THR A 193 -29.97 5.83 13.10
CA THR A 193 -28.74 6.49 13.57
C THR A 193 -27.50 5.64 13.27
N LEU A 194 -27.53 4.34 13.57
CA LEU A 194 -26.41 3.45 13.28
C LEU A 194 -26.16 3.32 11.76
N LEU A 195 -27.22 3.24 10.95
CA LEU A 195 -27.08 3.19 9.49
C LEU A 195 -26.48 4.48 8.93
N ASP A 196 -26.80 5.64 9.51
CA ASP A 196 -26.16 6.93 9.18
C ASP A 196 -24.67 6.94 9.54
N GLU A 197 -24.30 6.44 10.73
CA GLU A 197 -22.90 6.30 11.13
C GLU A 197 -22.12 5.39 10.19
N ILE A 198 -22.69 4.24 9.80
CA ILE A 198 -22.08 3.31 8.85
C ILE A 198 -21.86 3.99 7.50
N VAL A 199 -22.87 4.70 6.96
CA VAL A 199 -22.76 5.39 5.67
C VAL A 199 -21.72 6.51 5.72
N SER A 200 -21.71 7.31 6.79
CA SER A 200 -20.74 8.39 6.98
C SER A 200 -19.30 7.85 7.00
N PHE A 201 -19.06 6.81 7.80
CA PHE A 201 -17.75 6.17 7.86
C PHE A 201 -17.37 5.51 6.53
N ASN A 202 -18.31 4.86 5.86
CA ASN A 202 -18.08 4.22 4.56
C ASN A 202 -17.73 5.23 3.46
N ASN A 203 -18.43 6.36 3.38
CA ASN A 203 -18.14 7.39 2.40
C ASN A 203 -16.77 8.04 2.64
N MET A 204 -16.43 8.32 3.90
CA MET A 204 -15.07 8.78 4.26
C MET A 204 -13.98 7.82 3.75
N LEU A 205 -14.22 6.51 3.83
CA LEU A 205 -13.29 5.51 3.31
C LEU A 205 -13.27 5.49 1.77
N LEU A 206 -14.43 5.46 1.12
CA LEU A 206 -14.52 5.45 -0.35
C LEU A 206 -13.88 6.70 -0.98
N ASP A 207 -14.02 7.86 -0.34
CA ASP A 207 -13.39 9.10 -0.79
C ASP A 207 -11.86 9.00 -0.70
N SER A 208 -11.32 8.27 0.28
CA SER A 208 -9.88 8.01 0.37
C SER A 208 -9.35 7.11 -0.76
N TYR A 209 -10.18 6.21 -1.33
CA TYR A 209 -9.72 5.22 -2.34
C TYR A 209 -9.04 5.87 -3.56
N LYS A 210 -9.64 6.93 -4.11
CA LYS A 210 -9.14 7.60 -5.32
C LYS A 210 -7.76 8.22 -5.10
N LEU A 211 -7.52 8.76 -3.91
CA LEU A 211 -6.24 9.38 -3.53
C LEU A 211 -5.20 8.33 -3.12
N ASN A 212 -5.64 7.23 -2.49
CA ASN A 212 -4.75 6.18 -1.97
C ASN A 212 -4.01 5.38 -3.04
N ASN A 213 -4.66 5.04 -4.16
CA ASN A 213 -3.99 4.34 -5.26
C ASN A 213 -2.85 5.18 -5.86
N VAL A 214 -3.03 6.50 -5.90
CA VAL A 214 -2.01 7.45 -6.39
C VAL A 214 -0.80 7.50 -5.43
N ILE A 215 -1.01 7.37 -4.12
CA ILE A 215 0.08 7.38 -3.13
C ILE A 215 0.80 6.03 -3.05
N LYS A 216 0.07 4.91 -3.15
CA LYS A 216 0.63 3.55 -3.05
C LYS A 216 1.64 3.26 -4.16
N ASP A 217 1.23 3.46 -5.42
CA ASP A 217 2.01 3.06 -6.59
C ASP A 217 2.98 4.16 -7.07
N GLY A 218 2.87 5.34 -6.45
CA GLY A 218 3.54 6.57 -6.80
C GLY A 218 2.70 7.48 -7.70
N ILE A 219 2.87 8.79 -7.51
CA ILE A 219 2.18 9.82 -8.28
C ILE A 219 2.74 9.80 -9.70
N ASN A 220 1.94 9.31 -10.64
CA ASN A 220 2.25 9.33 -12.05
C ASN A 220 2.28 10.78 -12.57
N VAL A 221 3.48 11.30 -12.82
CA VAL A 221 3.71 12.65 -13.36
C VAL A 221 4.05 12.57 -14.84
N LEU A 222 3.31 13.29 -15.67
CA LEU A 222 3.60 13.41 -17.09
C LEU A 222 4.19 14.78 -17.40
N ILE A 223 5.38 14.83 -18.01
CA ILE A 223 5.98 16.09 -18.47
C ILE A 223 5.56 16.33 -19.93
N LEU A 224 4.77 17.38 -20.16
CA LEU A 224 4.28 17.77 -21.48
C LEU A 224 4.86 19.11 -21.92
N GLY A 225 4.78 19.39 -23.20
CA GLY A 225 5.24 20.64 -23.80
C GLY A 225 5.79 20.41 -25.20
N LYS A 226 5.90 21.48 -25.98
CA LYS A 226 6.44 21.46 -27.35
C LYS A 226 7.85 20.85 -27.43
N PRO A 227 8.32 20.44 -28.62
CA PRO A 227 9.73 20.07 -28.80
C PRO A 227 10.68 21.19 -28.32
N ASN A 228 11.84 20.84 -27.78
CA ASN A 228 12.91 21.78 -27.38
C ASN A 228 12.58 22.80 -26.26
N VAL A 229 11.46 22.64 -25.55
CA VAL A 229 11.12 23.46 -24.36
C VAL A 229 11.95 23.11 -23.11
N GLY A 230 12.78 22.06 -23.16
CA GLY A 230 13.67 21.64 -22.07
C GLY A 230 13.06 20.64 -21.09
N LYS A 231 12.11 19.80 -21.53
CA LYS A 231 11.50 18.72 -20.71
C LYS A 231 12.55 17.78 -20.10
N SER A 232 13.50 17.33 -20.91
CA SER A 232 14.57 16.40 -20.51
C SER A 232 15.55 17.05 -19.54
N THR A 233 15.85 18.33 -19.75
CA THR A 233 16.68 19.11 -18.83
C THR A 233 16.01 19.22 -17.46
N ILE A 234 14.72 19.56 -17.40
CA ILE A 234 13.96 19.63 -16.14
C ILE A 234 13.95 18.26 -15.43
N LEU A 235 13.65 17.19 -16.17
CA LEU A 235 13.63 15.83 -15.61
C LEU A 235 14.99 15.45 -15.01
N ASN A 236 16.07 15.66 -15.77
CA ASN A 236 17.42 15.34 -15.31
C ASN A 236 17.80 16.17 -14.08
N SER A 237 17.53 17.47 -14.08
CA SER A 237 17.83 18.31 -12.92
C SER A 237 17.01 17.92 -11.69
N LEU A 238 15.76 17.50 -11.86
CA LEU A 238 14.95 16.96 -10.76
C LEU A 238 15.52 15.64 -10.19
N LEU A 239 16.02 14.76 -11.06
CA LEU A 239 16.60 13.46 -10.69
C LEU A 239 18.00 13.59 -10.07
N GLU A 240 18.86 14.46 -10.60
CA GLU A 240 20.24 14.66 -10.13
C GLU A 240 20.27 15.24 -8.70
N ASP A 241 19.38 16.18 -8.40
CA ASP A 241 19.26 16.76 -7.06
C ASP A 241 18.74 15.73 -6.04
N ASP A 242 17.90 14.77 -6.45
CA ASP A 242 17.45 13.67 -5.57
C ASP A 242 18.54 12.62 -5.35
N LYS A 243 19.35 12.33 -6.38
CA LYS A 243 20.53 11.45 -6.29
C LYS A 243 21.61 12.01 -5.35
N ALA A 244 21.77 13.34 -5.27
CA ALA A 244 22.75 13.97 -4.40
C ALA A 244 22.45 13.78 -2.89
N ILE A 245 21.20 13.46 -2.52
CA ILE A 245 20.79 13.18 -1.14
C ILE A 245 21.07 11.71 -0.75
N ILE A 246 21.18 10.82 -1.73
CA ILE A 246 21.36 9.37 -1.55
C ILE A 246 22.82 9.01 -1.86
N SER A 247 23.74 9.25 -0.92
CA SER A 247 25.15 8.81 -1.00
C SER A 247 25.34 7.38 -0.46
N ASP A 248 26.08 6.58 -1.23
CA ASP A 248 26.95 5.43 -0.92
C ASP A 248 26.53 4.39 0.13
N ILE A 249 25.29 3.86 0.06
CA ILE A 249 24.96 2.60 0.73
C ILE A 249 25.05 1.45 -0.30
N PRO A 250 26.15 0.66 -0.33
CA PRO A 250 26.25 -0.49 -1.21
C PRO A 250 25.26 -1.58 -0.78
N GLY A 251 24.41 -2.03 -1.71
CA GLY A 251 23.50 -3.17 -1.50
C GLY A 251 22.00 -2.87 -1.59
N THR A 252 21.58 -1.64 -1.89
CA THR A 252 20.20 -1.38 -2.32
C THR A 252 20.06 -1.87 -3.75
N THR A 253 19.69 -3.14 -3.94
CA THR A 253 19.42 -3.74 -5.25
C THR A 253 18.43 -2.85 -6.00
N ARG A 254 18.90 -2.04 -6.96
CA ARG A 254 19.33 -2.40 -8.32
C ARG A 254 18.20 -3.01 -9.14
N ASP A 255 17.06 -2.34 -9.13
CA ASP A 255 16.28 -2.11 -10.34
C ASP A 255 16.04 -0.60 -10.41
N VAL A 256 16.87 0.07 -11.20
CA VAL A 256 16.79 1.51 -11.41
C VAL A 256 15.46 1.80 -12.09
N LEU A 257 14.45 2.24 -11.34
CA LEU A 257 13.38 3.05 -11.91
C LEU A 257 14.02 4.41 -12.17
N GLU A 258 14.64 4.58 -13.33
CA GLU A 258 15.45 5.75 -13.72
C GLU A 258 14.70 7.09 -13.69
N ASP A 259 13.42 7.09 -13.33
CA ASP A 259 12.50 8.20 -13.51
C ASP A 259 11.54 8.35 -12.30
N THR A 260 12.03 8.10 -11.09
CA THR A 260 11.30 8.38 -9.84
C THR A 260 12.06 9.33 -8.92
N ILE A 261 11.33 10.20 -8.20
CA ILE A 261 11.88 11.09 -7.16
C ILE A 261 10.96 11.11 -5.94
N THR A 262 11.49 11.45 -4.76
CA THR A 262 10.65 11.66 -3.57
C THR A 262 10.50 13.15 -3.25
N ILE A 263 9.27 13.66 -3.26
CA ILE A 263 8.96 15.05 -2.89
C ILE A 263 7.94 15.06 -1.74
N GLY A 264 8.29 15.68 -0.62
CA GLY A 264 7.38 15.85 0.52
C GLY A 264 6.86 14.53 1.10
N GLY A 265 7.67 13.47 1.05
CA GLY A 265 7.29 12.13 1.51
C GLY A 265 6.45 11.31 0.51
N ASN A 266 6.22 11.83 -0.70
CA ASN A 266 5.49 11.14 -1.78
C ASN A 266 6.45 10.71 -2.90
N LEU A 267 6.28 9.50 -3.41
CA LEU A 267 7.01 8.99 -4.57
C LEU A 267 6.35 9.52 -5.84
N LEU A 268 7.09 10.23 -6.68
CA LEU A 268 6.66 10.66 -8.01
C LEU A 268 7.30 9.73 -9.04
N ARG A 269 6.51 9.28 -10.02
CA ARG A 269 6.94 8.44 -11.13
C ARG A 269 6.70 9.17 -12.44
N PHE A 270 7.76 9.48 -13.15
CA PHE A 270 7.65 10.17 -14.43
C PHE A 270 7.31 9.17 -15.55
N ILE A 271 6.19 9.41 -16.23
CA ILE A 271 5.70 8.54 -17.30
C ILE A 271 6.41 8.89 -18.62
N ASP A 272 6.89 7.85 -19.33
CA ASP A 272 7.36 7.88 -20.73
C ASP A 272 8.64 8.68 -20.98
N THR A 273 9.71 8.25 -20.34
CA THR A 273 11.06 8.82 -20.47
C THR A 273 11.74 8.51 -21.81
N ALA A 274 11.18 7.61 -22.61
CA ALA A 274 11.57 7.41 -24.01
C ALA A 274 11.06 8.53 -24.94
N GLY A 275 9.94 9.20 -24.60
CA GLY A 275 9.48 10.41 -25.31
C GLY A 275 10.16 11.70 -24.84
N ILE A 276 10.77 11.67 -23.65
CA ILE A 276 11.52 12.79 -23.05
C ILE A 276 13.00 12.73 -23.47
N ARG A 277 13.60 11.55 -23.65
CA ARG A 277 14.98 11.38 -24.12
C ARG A 277 14.98 11.29 -25.66
N ASP A 278 15.19 12.43 -26.32
CA ASP A 278 15.44 12.66 -27.76
C ASP A 278 15.05 11.57 -28.77
N THR A 279 14.06 11.87 -29.63
CA THR A 279 14.08 11.34 -31.00
C THR A 279 13.92 12.49 -32.01
N ASN A 280 15.02 12.75 -32.74
CA ASN A 280 15.12 13.70 -33.85
C ASN A 280 14.45 13.22 -35.15
N ASP A 281 13.50 12.27 -35.10
CA ASP A 281 12.95 11.68 -36.33
C ASP A 281 11.42 11.56 -36.36
N LYS A 282 10.87 12.14 -37.43
CA LYS A 282 9.54 11.99 -38.08
C LYS A 282 8.53 10.99 -37.48
N ILE A 283 8.00 11.24 -36.29
CA ILE A 283 6.82 10.53 -35.76
C ILE A 283 5.76 11.53 -35.22
N GLU A 284 5.29 12.42 -36.09
CA GLU A 284 4.48 13.59 -35.68
C GLU A 284 2.95 13.38 -35.61
N LYS A 285 2.46 12.14 -35.69
CA LYS A 285 1.03 11.81 -35.41
C LYS A 285 0.84 10.68 -34.40
N ILE A 286 1.78 9.74 -34.33
CA ILE A 286 1.76 8.66 -33.32
C ILE A 286 2.14 9.23 -31.94
N GLY A 287 3.00 10.26 -31.88
CA GLY A 287 3.37 10.96 -30.64
C GLY A 287 2.20 11.65 -29.95
N ILE A 288 1.32 12.34 -30.69
CA ILE A 288 0.15 13.03 -30.12
C ILE A 288 -0.87 12.03 -29.58
N LYS A 289 -1.18 10.97 -30.33
CA LYS A 289 -2.13 9.94 -29.88
C LYS A 289 -1.63 9.20 -28.63
N LYS A 290 -0.33 8.89 -28.58
CA LYS A 290 0.32 8.32 -27.38
C LYS A 290 0.31 9.31 -26.22
N ALA A 291 0.66 10.58 -26.43
CA ALA A 291 0.61 11.60 -25.38
C ALA A 291 -0.80 11.75 -24.80
N LEU A 292 -1.85 11.76 -25.64
CA LEU A 292 -3.24 11.79 -25.18
C LEU A 292 -3.64 10.56 -24.36
N GLN A 293 -3.13 9.37 -24.71
CA GLN A 293 -3.35 8.16 -23.91
C GLN A 293 -2.63 8.21 -22.54
N GLN A 294 -1.47 8.88 -22.47
CA GLN A 294 -0.74 9.06 -21.21
C GLN A 294 -1.36 10.14 -20.33
N VAL A 295 -1.97 11.18 -20.91
CA VAL A 295 -2.74 12.22 -20.19
C VAL A 295 -3.86 11.60 -19.33
N GLU A 296 -4.50 10.54 -19.81
CA GLU A 296 -5.53 9.83 -19.03
C GLU A 296 -4.96 9.03 -17.84
N LYS A 297 -3.68 8.64 -17.90
CA LYS A 297 -3.02 7.86 -16.84
C LYS A 297 -2.25 8.73 -15.83
N ALA A 298 -2.01 9.99 -16.18
CA ALA A 298 -1.27 10.92 -15.34
C ALA A 298 -2.15 11.45 -14.21
N ALA A 299 -1.66 11.30 -12.96
CA ALA A 299 -2.28 11.91 -11.80
C ALA A 299 -1.95 13.41 -11.71
N LEU A 300 -0.82 13.81 -12.31
CA LEU A 300 -0.33 15.18 -12.41
C LEU A 300 0.35 15.40 -13.77
N ILE A 301 0.08 16.55 -14.39
CA ILE A 301 0.74 16.99 -15.62
C ILE A 301 1.64 18.18 -15.30
N LEU A 302 2.92 18.08 -15.65
CA LEU A 302 3.86 19.20 -15.65
C LEU A 302 3.95 19.75 -17.08
N TYR A 303 3.24 20.84 -17.36
CA TYR A 303 3.21 21.44 -18.70
C TYR A 303 4.30 22.51 -18.84
N VAL A 304 5.29 22.23 -19.67
CA VAL A 304 6.50 23.04 -19.86
C VAL A 304 6.38 23.93 -21.09
N ILE A 305 6.60 25.22 -20.89
CA ILE A 305 6.55 26.28 -21.91
C ILE A 305 7.95 26.89 -22.05
N ASP A 306 8.40 27.10 -23.28
CA ASP A 306 9.63 27.85 -23.55
C ASP A 306 9.36 29.36 -23.46
N LEU A 307 9.92 30.06 -22.46
CA LEU A 307 9.70 31.49 -22.26
C LEU A 307 10.38 32.38 -23.34
N GLU A 308 11.46 31.91 -23.96
CA GLU A 308 12.22 32.65 -24.97
C GLU A 308 11.42 32.72 -26.29
N ASN A 309 10.91 31.57 -26.72
CA ASN A 309 10.31 31.40 -28.05
C ASN A 309 8.78 31.55 -28.09
N SER A 310 8.14 31.82 -26.95
CA SER A 310 6.68 31.95 -26.85
C SER A 310 6.16 33.38 -27.08
N SER A 311 4.84 33.50 -27.18
CA SER A 311 4.07 34.74 -27.14
C SER A 311 2.89 34.57 -26.20
N SER A 312 2.32 35.67 -25.69
CA SER A 312 1.12 35.65 -24.84
C SER A 312 -0.04 34.85 -25.48
N LYS A 313 -0.28 35.06 -26.78
CA LYS A 313 -1.32 34.36 -27.55
C LYS A 313 -1.07 32.86 -27.72
N SER A 314 0.19 32.47 -27.98
CA SER A 314 0.53 31.05 -28.16
C SER A 314 0.39 30.29 -26.83
N ILE A 315 0.77 30.91 -25.72
CA ILE A 315 0.58 30.31 -24.38
C ILE A 315 -0.91 30.09 -24.10
N GLN A 316 -1.73 31.12 -24.30
CA GLN A 316 -3.18 31.02 -24.07
C GLN A 316 -3.79 29.88 -24.91
N SER A 317 -3.44 29.78 -26.19
CA SER A 317 -3.94 28.72 -27.07
C SER A 317 -3.54 27.30 -26.63
N GLU A 318 -2.36 27.16 -26.02
CA GLU A 318 -1.87 25.88 -25.53
C GLU A 318 -2.62 25.47 -24.26
N LEU A 319 -2.87 26.43 -23.37
CA LEU A 319 -3.59 26.21 -22.11
C LEU A 319 -5.09 25.96 -22.32
N ASP A 320 -5.69 26.55 -23.35
CA ASP A 320 -7.10 26.34 -23.70
C ASP A 320 -7.37 24.98 -24.37
N SER A 321 -6.34 24.19 -24.60
CA SER A 321 -6.45 22.90 -25.27
C SER A 321 -7.33 21.91 -24.47
N ASN A 322 -8.24 21.24 -25.17
CA ASN A 322 -9.25 20.38 -24.53
C ASN A 322 -8.65 19.22 -23.72
N PHE A 323 -7.44 18.76 -24.05
CA PHE A 323 -6.80 17.64 -23.34
C PHE A 323 -6.26 18.04 -21.96
N LEU A 324 -6.15 19.33 -21.67
CA LEU A 324 -5.75 19.86 -20.36
C LEU A 324 -6.96 20.15 -19.45
N LYS A 325 -8.19 20.15 -19.97
CA LYS A 325 -9.38 20.47 -19.17
C LYS A 325 -9.63 19.39 -18.11
N ASN A 326 -9.98 19.82 -16.89
CA ASN A 326 -10.28 18.98 -15.73
C ASN A 326 -9.13 18.04 -15.32
N LYS A 327 -7.88 18.39 -15.63
CA LYS A 327 -6.68 17.65 -15.20
C LYS A 327 -5.92 18.45 -14.14
N ASN A 328 -5.24 17.75 -13.26
CA ASN A 328 -4.29 18.33 -12.33
C ASN A 328 -3.03 18.75 -13.09
N ILE A 329 -2.82 20.06 -13.25
CA ILE A 329 -1.74 20.61 -14.08
C ILE A 329 -0.96 21.66 -13.31
N ILE A 330 0.36 21.59 -13.44
CA ILE A 330 1.28 22.68 -13.06
C ILE A 330 1.93 23.19 -14.34
N ILE A 331 1.79 24.49 -14.59
CA ILE A 331 2.37 25.16 -15.75
C ILE A 331 3.72 25.74 -15.35
N VAL A 332 4.75 25.43 -16.13
CA VAL A 332 6.14 25.84 -15.86
C VAL A 332 6.72 26.51 -17.11
N GLY A 333 7.10 27.77 -16.97
CA GLY A 333 7.88 28.50 -17.96
C GLY A 333 9.37 28.23 -17.75
N ASN A 334 10.01 27.56 -18.70
CA ASN A 334 11.43 27.25 -18.67
C ASN A 334 12.26 28.28 -19.47
N LYS A 335 13.57 28.31 -19.24
CA LYS A 335 14.56 29.21 -19.84
C LYS A 335 14.43 30.67 -19.38
N ASN A 336 14.08 30.89 -18.11
CA ASN A 336 13.99 32.22 -17.50
C ASN A 336 15.35 32.97 -17.43
N ASP A 337 16.46 32.27 -17.70
CA ASP A 337 17.79 32.85 -17.87
C ASP A 337 18.00 33.56 -19.22
N LEU A 338 17.13 33.29 -20.21
CA LEU A 338 17.22 33.88 -21.55
C LEU A 338 16.37 35.14 -21.69
N LYS A 339 16.42 35.77 -22.87
CA LYS A 339 15.68 37.00 -23.14
C LYS A 339 14.19 36.72 -23.35
N ILE A 340 13.38 37.09 -22.37
CA ILE A 340 11.92 36.90 -22.39
C ILE A 340 11.22 38.15 -22.92
N LYS A 341 10.18 37.96 -23.75
CA LYS A 341 9.32 39.07 -24.19
C LYS A 341 8.52 39.61 -23.00
N LYS A 342 8.43 40.94 -22.89
CA LYS A 342 7.72 41.61 -21.78
C LYS A 342 6.29 41.08 -21.58
N GLU A 343 5.55 40.88 -22.68
CA GLU A 343 4.18 40.32 -22.65
C GLU A 343 4.10 38.90 -22.07
N VAL A 344 5.12 38.05 -22.29
CA VAL A 344 5.16 36.69 -21.76
C VAL A 344 5.45 36.73 -20.27
N ASN A 345 6.40 37.58 -19.86
CA ASN A 345 6.74 37.71 -18.45
C ASN A 345 5.53 38.23 -17.62
N GLU A 346 4.86 39.27 -18.12
CA GLU A 346 3.64 39.81 -17.50
C GLU A 346 2.52 38.76 -17.42
N TYR A 347 2.35 37.93 -18.43
CA TYR A 347 1.36 36.85 -18.42
C TYR A 347 1.62 35.85 -17.27
N PHE A 348 2.86 35.40 -17.10
CA PHE A 348 3.21 34.45 -16.03
C PHE A 348 3.03 35.06 -14.64
N ILE A 349 3.45 36.31 -14.45
CA ILE A 349 3.29 37.02 -13.17
C ILE A 349 1.81 37.21 -12.84
N ASN A 350 1.01 37.72 -13.78
CA ASN A 350 -0.41 38.00 -13.56
C ASN A 350 -1.24 36.74 -13.26
N ASN A 351 -0.83 35.59 -13.79
CA ASN A 351 -1.48 34.31 -13.55
C ASN A 351 -0.80 33.49 -12.44
N SER A 352 0.20 34.04 -11.74
CA SER A 352 0.96 33.36 -10.68
C SER A 352 1.54 32.01 -11.11
N LEU A 353 2.05 31.94 -12.34
CA LEU A 353 2.65 30.74 -12.93
C LEU A 353 4.14 30.64 -12.63
N ILE A 354 4.65 29.41 -12.58
CA ILE A 354 6.04 29.14 -12.20
C ILE A 354 6.98 29.47 -13.37
N GLN A 355 8.06 30.20 -13.10
CA GLN A 355 9.16 30.43 -14.03
C GLN A 355 10.44 29.83 -13.48
N ILE A 356 11.19 29.09 -14.31
CA ILE A 356 12.44 28.45 -13.94
C ILE A 356 13.49 28.59 -15.06
N SER A 357 14.74 28.47 -14.68
CA SER A 357 15.80 27.94 -15.53
C SER A 357 16.14 26.53 -15.08
N ALA A 358 15.91 25.53 -15.93
CA ALA A 358 16.22 24.15 -15.59
C ALA A 358 17.70 23.90 -15.27
N GLN A 359 18.60 24.82 -15.62
CA GLN A 359 20.03 24.76 -15.33
C GLN A 359 20.40 25.35 -13.97
N LYS A 360 19.48 26.08 -13.30
CA LYS A 360 19.71 26.70 -12.00
C LYS A 360 19.09 25.85 -10.89
N ASN A 361 19.91 25.36 -9.98
CA ASN A 361 19.44 24.52 -8.86
C ASN A 361 18.41 25.23 -7.97
N GLU A 362 18.55 26.54 -7.73
CA GLU A 362 17.56 27.31 -6.94
C GLU A 362 16.15 27.25 -7.53
N ASP A 363 16.03 27.33 -8.86
CA ASP A 363 14.74 27.27 -9.55
C ASP A 363 14.14 25.86 -9.50
N ILE A 364 14.99 24.82 -9.53
CA ILE A 364 14.55 23.43 -9.36
C ILE A 364 14.03 23.18 -7.95
N ILE A 365 14.65 23.76 -6.92
CA ILE A 365 14.16 23.70 -5.54
C ILE A 365 12.79 24.38 -5.43
N ASN A 366 12.61 25.54 -6.05
CA ASN A 366 11.31 26.22 -6.10
C ASN A 366 10.24 25.39 -6.80
N LEU A 367 10.60 24.69 -7.89
CA LEU A 367 9.71 23.76 -8.56
C LEU A 367 9.34 22.57 -7.65
N LYS A 368 10.30 21.98 -6.92
CA LYS A 368 10.03 20.91 -5.96
C LYS A 368 9.08 21.36 -4.85
N ASN A 369 9.25 22.58 -4.33
CA ASN A 369 8.35 23.16 -3.32
C ASN A 369 6.93 23.35 -3.88
N SER A 370 6.81 23.84 -5.10
CA SER A 370 5.52 24.03 -5.76
C SER A 370 4.81 22.70 -6.03
N LEU A 371 5.56 21.69 -6.48
CA LEU A 371 5.06 20.32 -6.63
C LEU A 371 4.54 19.78 -5.29
N ASN A 372 5.31 19.95 -4.20
CA ASN A 372 4.91 19.51 -2.87
C ASN A 372 3.61 20.16 -2.40
N SER A 373 3.50 21.49 -2.52
CA SER A 373 2.28 22.23 -2.15
C SER A 373 1.08 21.77 -2.96
N PHE A 374 1.23 21.64 -4.29
CA PHE A 374 0.15 21.17 -5.15
C PHE A 374 -0.31 19.75 -4.77
N ILE A 375 0.63 18.84 -4.51
CA ILE A 375 0.33 17.47 -4.08
C ILE A 375 -0.45 17.49 -2.77
N LYS A 376 -0.04 18.29 -1.79
CA LYS A 376 -0.75 18.40 -0.50
C LYS A 376 -2.16 18.98 -0.63
N GLU A 377 -2.36 19.96 -1.51
CA GLU A 377 -3.66 20.62 -1.65
C GLU A 377 -4.65 19.81 -2.50
N ASN A 378 -4.16 19.08 -3.51
CA ASN A 378 -5.01 18.50 -4.55
C ASN A 378 -4.98 16.96 -4.62
N LEU A 379 -3.92 16.33 -4.10
CA LEU A 379 -3.68 14.88 -4.26
C LEU A 379 -3.59 14.12 -2.94
N VAL A 380 -3.35 14.81 -1.83
CA VAL A 380 -3.19 14.18 -0.51
C VAL A 380 -4.04 14.93 0.50
N ASN A 381 -5.24 14.43 0.80
CA ASN A 381 -5.97 14.90 1.97
C ASN A 381 -5.22 14.46 3.24
N SER A 382 -4.81 15.42 4.06
CA SER A 382 -4.05 15.18 5.30
C SER A 382 -4.76 14.27 6.30
N ASP A 383 -6.09 14.17 6.20
CA ASP A 383 -6.92 13.52 7.21
C ASP A 383 -7.24 12.05 6.86
N SER A 384 -7.08 11.63 5.60
CA SER A 384 -7.38 10.25 5.18
C SER A 384 -6.14 9.35 5.29
N SER A 385 -5.74 9.07 6.53
CA SER A 385 -4.63 8.16 6.88
C SER A 385 -4.89 6.67 6.63
N ILE A 386 -6.02 6.33 5.99
CA ILE A 386 -6.50 4.96 5.84
C ILE A 386 -6.34 4.53 4.40
N MET A 387 -5.60 3.46 4.19
CA MET A 387 -5.40 2.85 2.89
C MET A 387 -6.42 1.73 2.67
N ILE A 388 -7.26 1.87 1.65
CA ILE A 388 -8.18 0.81 1.23
C ILE A 388 -7.82 0.31 -0.17
N ASN A 389 -7.80 -1.00 -0.36
CA ASN A 389 -7.49 -1.63 -1.64
C ASN A 389 -8.78 -1.86 -2.46
N GLU A 390 -8.63 -2.38 -3.68
CA GLU A 390 -9.76 -2.65 -4.59
C GLU A 390 -10.79 -3.62 -3.97
N ARG A 391 -10.34 -4.61 -3.19
CA ARG A 391 -11.21 -5.54 -2.47
C ARG A 391 -12.07 -4.82 -1.43
N HIS A 392 -11.46 -3.96 -0.61
CA HIS A 392 -12.17 -3.11 0.32
C HIS A 392 -13.15 -2.21 -0.41
N PHE A 393 -12.72 -1.54 -1.49
CA PHE A 393 -13.59 -0.67 -2.28
C PHE A 393 -14.82 -1.41 -2.83
N ALA A 394 -14.65 -2.64 -3.34
CA ALA A 394 -15.76 -3.46 -3.79
C ALA A 394 -16.73 -3.82 -2.64
N ALA A 395 -16.21 -4.27 -1.50
CA ALA A 395 -17.01 -4.61 -0.33
C ALA A 395 -17.77 -3.39 0.23
N LEU A 396 -17.08 -2.25 0.37
CA LEU A 396 -17.64 -0.97 0.84
C LEU A 396 -18.76 -0.47 -0.08
N ASN A 397 -18.64 -0.62 -1.40
CA ASN A 397 -19.74 -0.32 -2.33
C ASN A 397 -20.95 -1.23 -2.11
N ASN A 398 -20.73 -2.51 -1.82
CA ASN A 398 -21.83 -3.44 -1.52
C ASN A 398 -22.47 -3.17 -0.15
N VAL A 399 -21.70 -2.70 0.84
CA VAL A 399 -22.23 -2.15 2.10
C VAL A 399 -23.16 -0.98 1.81
N ASN A 400 -22.74 0.01 1.01
CA ASN A 400 -23.58 1.16 0.67
C ASN A 400 -24.89 0.75 -0.02
N LYS A 401 -24.85 -0.20 -0.96
CA LYS A 401 -26.06 -0.74 -1.60
C LYS A 401 -26.99 -1.40 -0.58
N SER A 402 -26.46 -2.24 0.30
CA SER A 402 -27.24 -2.97 1.31
C SER A 402 -27.88 -2.00 2.29
N ILE A 403 -27.11 -1.04 2.84
CA ILE A 403 -27.60 -0.03 3.77
C ILE A 403 -28.65 0.89 3.11
N PHE A 404 -28.48 1.23 1.84
CA PHE A 404 -29.50 1.97 1.08
C PHE A 404 -30.82 1.21 1.01
N ASN A 405 -30.79 -0.11 0.75
CA ASN A 405 -31.99 -0.94 0.75
C ASN A 405 -32.64 -1.01 2.13
N VAL A 406 -31.86 -1.18 3.21
CA VAL A 406 -32.39 -1.14 4.59
C VAL A 406 -33.10 0.18 4.86
N LYS A 407 -32.48 1.32 4.55
CA LYS A 407 -33.07 2.66 4.75
C LYS A 407 -34.35 2.86 3.92
N LYS A 408 -34.36 2.37 2.68
CA LYS A 408 -35.54 2.43 1.81
C LYS A 408 -36.69 1.60 2.39
N ASN A 409 -36.40 0.39 2.86
CA ASN A 409 -37.39 -0.51 3.45
C ASN A 409 -37.93 -0.01 4.79
N LEU A 410 -37.09 0.67 5.61
CA LEU A 410 -37.53 1.35 6.83
C LEU A 410 -38.54 2.46 6.52
N LYS A 411 -38.23 3.32 5.54
CA LYS A 411 -39.12 4.43 5.14
C LYS A 411 -40.45 3.97 4.57
N ASN A 412 -40.43 2.87 3.82
CA ASN A 412 -41.63 2.31 3.19
C ASN A 412 -42.49 1.47 4.15
N LYS A 413 -42.09 1.33 5.44
CA LYS A 413 -42.71 0.39 6.39
C LYS A 413 -42.86 -1.02 5.80
N SER A 414 -41.83 -1.46 5.06
CA SER A 414 -41.77 -2.80 4.50
C SER A 414 -41.76 -3.86 5.61
N ASN A 415 -42.14 -5.09 5.27
CA ASN A 415 -42.10 -6.23 6.20
C ASN A 415 -40.68 -6.40 6.80
N THR A 416 -40.62 -6.69 8.10
CA THR A 416 -39.40 -6.87 8.89
C THR A 416 -38.50 -7.98 8.31
N ASP A 417 -39.06 -8.94 7.56
CA ASP A 417 -38.30 -9.99 6.84
C ASP A 417 -37.29 -9.41 5.84
N LEU A 418 -37.71 -8.43 5.05
CA LEU A 418 -36.85 -7.81 4.04
C LEU A 418 -35.74 -6.98 4.69
N LEU A 419 -36.06 -6.36 5.84
CA LEU A 419 -35.08 -5.61 6.63
C LEU A 419 -34.00 -6.53 7.21
N ALA A 420 -34.40 -7.66 7.80
CA ALA A 420 -33.47 -8.64 8.34
C ALA A 420 -32.53 -9.19 7.24
N LEU A 421 -33.07 -9.47 6.05
CA LEU A 421 -32.28 -9.94 4.92
C LEU A 421 -31.25 -8.90 4.43
N ASP A 422 -31.66 -7.64 4.23
CA ASP A 422 -30.75 -6.58 3.78
C ASP A 422 -29.67 -6.26 4.84
N ILE A 423 -30.01 -6.32 6.13
CA ILE A 423 -29.05 -6.20 7.23
C ILE A 423 -28.05 -7.35 7.21
N LYS A 424 -28.49 -8.58 6.95
CA LYS A 424 -27.61 -9.74 6.80
C LYS A 424 -26.62 -9.58 5.64
N TYR A 425 -27.05 -8.99 4.52
CA TYR A 425 -26.13 -8.64 3.43
C TYR A 425 -25.11 -7.57 3.85
N ALA A 426 -25.56 -6.49 4.51
CA ALA A 426 -24.65 -5.47 5.03
C ALA A 426 -23.61 -6.05 6.00
N LEU A 427 -24.05 -6.91 6.92
CA LEU A 427 -23.17 -7.64 7.83
C LEU A 427 -22.15 -8.48 7.05
N THR A 428 -22.60 -9.25 6.07
CA THR A 428 -21.73 -10.09 5.23
C THR A 428 -20.60 -9.28 4.60
N HIS A 429 -20.95 -8.17 3.93
CA HIS A 429 -19.96 -7.30 3.29
C HIS A 429 -19.03 -6.57 4.26
N LEU A 430 -19.51 -6.21 5.46
CA LEU A 430 -18.64 -5.69 6.52
C LEU A 430 -17.65 -6.76 7.02
N GLY A 431 -18.10 -8.02 7.13
CA GLY A 431 -17.27 -9.15 7.53
C GLY A 431 -16.22 -9.55 6.49
N GLU A 432 -16.51 -9.35 5.20
CA GLU A 432 -15.56 -9.54 4.10
C GLU A 432 -14.33 -8.66 4.23
N ILE A 433 -14.48 -7.43 4.71
CA ILE A 433 -13.38 -6.47 4.84
C ILE A 433 -12.35 -6.96 5.87
N THR A 434 -12.80 -7.36 7.05
CA THR A 434 -11.93 -7.86 8.13
C THR A 434 -11.54 -9.33 7.97
N GLY A 435 -12.19 -10.06 7.04
CA GLY A 435 -11.96 -11.48 6.83
C GLY A 435 -12.67 -12.38 7.84
N GLU A 436 -13.61 -11.85 8.64
CA GLU A 436 -14.52 -12.68 9.45
C GLU A 436 -15.42 -13.56 8.58
N ILE A 437 -15.67 -13.12 7.34
CA ILE A 437 -16.36 -13.87 6.30
C ILE A 437 -15.47 -13.81 5.07
N SER A 438 -14.83 -14.91 4.69
CA SER A 438 -13.99 -14.96 3.50
C SER A 438 -14.03 -16.36 2.89
N ASN A 439 -13.81 -16.46 1.58
CA ASN A 439 -13.68 -17.73 0.88
C ASN A 439 -12.19 -18.07 0.66
N ASP A 440 -11.88 -19.36 0.60
CA ASP A 440 -10.51 -19.87 0.47
C ASP A 440 -9.79 -19.36 -0.77
N GLU A 441 -10.49 -19.14 -1.88
CA GLU A 441 -9.91 -18.58 -3.11
C GLU A 441 -9.44 -17.13 -2.94
N VAL A 442 -10.20 -16.31 -2.20
CA VAL A 442 -9.85 -14.92 -1.93
C VAL A 442 -8.61 -14.86 -1.04
N LEU A 443 -8.58 -15.70 0.00
CA LEU A 443 -7.41 -15.84 0.88
C LEU A 443 -6.19 -16.29 0.07
N GLY A 444 -6.34 -17.32 -0.76
CA GLY A 444 -5.27 -17.83 -1.63
C GLY A 444 -4.69 -16.74 -2.55
N ASN A 445 -5.54 -15.94 -3.20
CA ASN A 445 -5.10 -14.85 -4.06
C ASN A 445 -4.33 -13.77 -3.28
N ILE A 446 -4.80 -13.38 -2.09
CA ILE A 446 -4.15 -12.36 -1.25
C ILE A 446 -2.74 -12.84 -0.83
N PHE A 447 -2.64 -14.00 -0.20
CA PHE A 447 -1.37 -14.47 0.36
C PHE A 447 -0.38 -14.93 -0.72
N SER A 448 -0.85 -15.31 -1.91
CA SER A 448 0.03 -15.63 -3.05
C SER A 448 0.90 -14.46 -3.52
N LYS A 449 0.49 -13.22 -3.23
CA LYS A 449 1.21 -11.99 -3.57
C LYS A 449 2.31 -11.63 -2.57
N PHE A 450 2.37 -12.32 -1.42
CA PHE A 450 3.37 -12.08 -0.39
C PHE A 450 4.70 -12.76 -0.73
N CYS A 451 5.77 -12.30 -0.08
CA CYS A 451 7.06 -12.98 -0.12
C CYS A 451 7.01 -14.33 0.62
N ILE A 452 7.91 -15.23 0.23
CA ILE A 452 8.22 -16.44 1.01
C ILE A 452 8.95 -16.00 2.29
N GLY A 453 8.61 -16.59 3.45
CA GLY A 453 9.19 -16.20 4.75
C GLY A 453 8.40 -15.15 5.52
N LYS A 454 7.25 -14.74 4.98
CA LYS A 454 6.31 -13.83 5.63
C LYS A 454 4.93 -14.43 5.72
#